data_AF-A0A3D3GTG7-F1
#
_entry.id   AF-A0A3D3GTG7-F1
#
_cell.length_a   1.000
_cell.length_b   1.000
_cell.length_c   1.000
_cell.angle_alpha   90.00
_cell.angle_beta   90.00
_cell.angle_gamma   90.00
#
_symmetry.space_group_name_H-M   'P 1'
#
loop_
_entity.id
_entity.type
_entity.pdbx_description
1 polymer ?
#
loop_
_entity_poly.entity_id
_entity_poly.type
_entity_poly.pdbx_seq_one_letter_code
_entity_poly.pdbx_strand_id
1 'polypeptide(L)' 'MLELTITAALQNKTDKPPTLIKLRIITEVVKHLIRNMAELNIITQKMYLSLEIDLQELSKMTNGWLKYLNI' A
#
# COMPACT_ATOMS: atom_id res chain seq x y z
N MET A 1 -0.71 -6.43 -5.10
CA MET A 1 0.21 -5.35 -4.68
C MET A 1 1.55 -5.45 -5.41
N LEU A 2 2.28 -6.57 -5.31
CA LEU A 2 3.56 -6.76 -6.00
C LEU A 2 3.53 -6.41 -7.50
N GLU A 3 2.56 -6.97 -8.22
CA GLU A 3 2.35 -6.69 -9.66
C GLU A 3 2.21 -5.19 -9.94
N LEU A 4 1.40 -4.46 -9.16
CA LEU A 4 1.19 -3.02 -9.32
C LEU A 4 2.46 -2.23 -9.03
N THR A 5 3.23 -2.63 -8.01
CA THR A 5 4.51 -2.00 -7.69
C THR A 5 5.51 -2.16 -8.83
N ILE A 6 5.65 -3.38 -9.36
CA ILE A 6 6.54 -3.67 -10.49
C ILE A 6 6.07 -2.93 -11.75
N THR A 7 4.78 -2.98 -12.04
CA THR A 7 4.18 -2.29 -13.19
C THR A 7 4.44 -0.78 -13.09
N ALA A 8 4.14 -0.17 -11.94
CA ALA A 8 4.40 1.25 -11.73
C ALA A 8 5.90 1.58 -11.85
N ALA A 9 6.80 0.70 -11.39
CA ALA A 9 8.24 0.91 -11.52
C ALA A 9 8.72 0.92 -12.99
N LEU A 10 8.12 0.08 -13.84
CA LEU A 10 8.48 -0.06 -15.25
C LEU A 10 7.71 0.89 -16.18
N GLN A 11 6.63 1.52 -15.70
CA GLN A 11 5.87 2.50 -16.46
C GLN A 11 6.60 3.83 -16.63
N ASN A 12 6.41 4.44 -17.80
CA ASN A 12 6.78 5.83 -18.05
C ASN A 12 6.03 6.77 -17.10
N LYS A 13 6.59 7.96 -16.88
CA LYS A 13 6.08 8.95 -15.92
C LYS A 13 4.59 9.28 -16.13
N THR A 14 4.14 9.36 -17.38
CA THR A 14 2.76 9.73 -17.77
C THR A 14 1.74 8.65 -17.45
N ASP A 15 2.15 7.38 -17.48
CA ASP A 15 1.24 6.23 -17.39
C ASP A 15 1.19 5.65 -15.97
N LYS A 16 2.08 6.12 -15.11
CA LYS A 16 2.23 5.70 -13.73
C LYS A 16 1.08 6.09 -12.78
N PRO A 17 0.42 7.26 -12.92
CA PRO A 17 -0.63 7.70 -11.99
C PRO A 17 -1.76 6.71 -11.73
N PRO A 18 -2.41 6.11 -12.77
CA PRO A 18 -3.52 5.20 -12.53
C PRO A 18 -3.10 3.96 -11.73
N THR A 19 -1.91 3.43 -11.99
CA THR A 19 -1.35 2.27 -11.29
C THR A 19 -1.03 2.60 -9.83
N LEU A 20 -0.44 3.76 -9.55
CA LEU A 20 -0.13 4.19 -8.18
C LEU A 20 -1.40 4.50 -7.37
N ILE A 21 -2.42 5.10 -7.98
CA ILE A 21 -3.71 5.31 -7.32
C ILE A 21 -4.34 3.96 -6.96
N LYS A 22 -4.30 2.99 -7.87
CA LYS A 22 -4.80 1.63 -7.61
C LYS A 22 -4.01 0.94 -6.49
N LEU A 23 -2.68 1.08 -6.49
CA LEU A 23 -1.82 0.56 -5.42
C LEU A 23 -2.18 1.19 -4.07
N ARG A 24 -2.38 2.50 -4.01
CA ARG A 24 -2.80 3.22 -2.79
C ARG A 24 -4.11 2.67 -2.24
N ILE A 25 -5.14 2.54 -3.09
CA ILE A 25 -6.46 2.03 -2.67
C ILE A 25 -6.32 0.62 -2.08
N ILE A 26 -5.63 -0.28 -2.79
CA ILE A 26 -5.47 -1.67 -2.32
C ILE A 26 -4.68 -1.72 -1.00
N THR A 27 -3.68 -0.85 -0.83
CA THR A 27 -2.92 -0.77 0.43
C THR A 27 -3.82 -0.42 1.61
N GLU A 28 -4.69 0.57 1.46
CA GLU A 28 -5.62 0.96 2.53
C GLU A 28 -6.68 -0.13 2.80
N VAL A 29 -7.17 -0.80 1.76
CA VAL A 29 -8.05 -1.97 1.94
C VAL A 29 -7.37 -3.05 2.77
N VAL A 30 -6.10 -3.37 2.49
CA VAL A 30 -5.37 -4.41 3.23
C VAL A 30 -5.09 -3.99 4.67
N LYS A 31 -4.77 -2.73 4.94
CA LYS A 31 -4.65 -2.22 6.32
C LYS A 31 -5.94 -2.43 7.12
N HIS A 32 -7.09 -2.09 6.53
CA HIS A 32 -8.38 -2.30 7.17
C HIS A 32 -8.67 -3.78 7.43
N LEU A 33 -8.35 -4.67 6.49
CA LEU A 33 -8.50 -6.12 6.69
C LEU A 33 -7.61 -6.62 7.83
N ILE A 34 -6.34 -6.22 7.87
CA ILE A 34 -5.39 -6.63 8.92
C ILE A 34 -5.82 -6.10 10.29
N ARG A 35 -6.32 -4.86 10.36
CA ARG A 35 -6.93 -4.31 11.58
C ARG A 35 -8.12 -5.13 12.03
N ASN A 36 -9.05 -5.46 11.14
CA ASN A 36 -10.21 -6.29 11.48
C ASN A 36 -9.78 -7.68 11.96
N MET A 37 -8.75 -8.28 11.34
CA MET A 37 -8.20 -9.56 11.79
C MET A 37 -7.63 -9.47 13.21
N ALA A 38 -6.98 -8.37 13.56
CA ALA A 38 -6.48 -8.14 14.92
C ALA A 38 -7.63 -7.96 15.92
N GLU A 39 -8.63 -7.15 15.59
CA GLU A 39 -9.82 -6.89 16.41
C GLU A 39 -10.65 -8.17 16.65
N LEU A 40 -10.68 -9.07 15.67
CA LEU A 40 -11.33 -10.39 15.76
C LEU A 40 -10.44 -11.47 16.39
N ASN A 41 -9.24 -11.11 16.89
CA ASN A 41 -8.26 -12.04 17.48
C ASN A 41 -7.82 -13.18 16.54
N ILE A 42 -7.91 -12.98 15.22
CA ILE A 42 -7.43 -13.94 14.20
C ILE A 42 -5.89 -13.92 14.14
N ILE A 43 -5.28 -12.76 14.38
CA ILE A 43 -3.83 -12.58 14.46
C ILE A 43 -3.43 -11.97 15.80
N THR A 44 -2.20 -12.25 16.23
CA THR A 44 -1.66 -11.65 17.47
C THR A 44 -1.38 -10.17 17.29
N GLN A 45 -1.41 -9.41 18.39
CA GLN A 45 -1.01 -7.99 18.39
C GLN A 45 0.40 -7.78 17.82
N LYS A 46 1.34 -8.70 18.10
CA LYS A 46 2.70 -8.64 17.55
C LYS A 46 2.70 -8.77 16.02
N MET A 47 1.92 -9.70 15.47
CA MET A 47 1.77 -9.86 14.02
C MET A 47 1.09 -8.64 13.39
N TYR A 48 0.02 -8.13 13.99
CA TYR A 48 -0.66 -6.92 13.55
C TYR A 48 0.31 -5.74 13.43
N LEU A 49 1.09 -5.46 14.50
CA LEU A 49 2.04 -4.35 14.50
C LEU A 49 3.11 -4.51 13.43
N SER A 50 3.64 -5.72 13.22
CA SER A 50 4.63 -5.97 12.18
C SER A 50 4.05 -5.69 10.78
N LEU A 51 2.86 -6.21 10.49
CA LEU A 51 2.20 -6.04 9.19
C LEU A 51 1.78 -4.58 8.94
N GLU A 52 1.32 -3.90 9.97
CA GLU A 52 0.91 -2.50 9.89
C GLU A 52 2.10 -1.58 9.60
N ILE A 53 3.28 -1.85 10.16
CA ILE A 53 4.52 -1.12 9.86
C ILE A 53 4.85 -1.22 8.36
N ASP A 54 4.86 -2.43 7.81
CA ASP A 54 5.18 -2.68 6.40
C ASP A 54 4.17 -1.97 5.47
N LEU A 55 2.88 -2.02 5.80
CA LEU A 55 1.83 -1.36 5.03
C LEU A 55 1.88 0.17 5.11
N GLN A 56 2.26 0.71 6.27
CA GLN A 56 2.49 2.15 6.42
C GLN A 56 3.68 2.62 5.58
N GLU A 57 4.76 1.84 5.54
CA GLU A 57 5.91 2.13 4.68
C GLU A 57 5.50 2.11 3.20
N LEU A 58 4.79 1.08 2.75
CA LEU A 58 4.31 0.99 1.38
C LEU A 58 3.38 2.16 0.99
N SER A 59 2.50 2.58 1.90
CA SER A 59 1.63 3.75 1.72
C SER A 59 2.45 5.06 1.63
N LYS A 60 3.48 5.23 2.48
CA LYS A 60 4.40 6.38 2.41
C LYS A 60 5.14 6.44 1.09
N MET A 61 5.69 5.31 0.63
CA MET A 61 6.42 5.23 -0.65
C MET A 61 5.49 5.54 -1.83
N THR A 62 4.29 4.95 -1.86
CA THR A 62 3.29 5.20 -2.90
C THR A 62 2.90 6.69 -2.97
N ASN A 63 2.66 7.31 -1.81
CA ASN A 63 2.35 8.74 -1.74
C ASN A 63 3.54 9.62 -2.12
N GLY A 64 4.77 9.21 -1.83
CA GLY A 64 5.99 9.90 -2.29
C GLY A 64 6.08 9.94 -3.81
N TRP A 65 5.73 8.83 -4.46
CA TRP A 65 5.70 8.76 -5.93
C TRP A 65 4.58 9.63 -6.51
N LEU A 66 3.38 9.62 -5.93
CA LEU A 66 2.29 10.50 -6.37
C LEU A 66 2.67 11.98 -6.25
N LYS A 67 3.27 12.39 -5.12
CA LYS A 67 3.77 13.76 -4.94
C LYS A 67 4.83 14.14 -5.98
N TYR A 68 5.77 13.24 -6.31
CA TYR A 68 6.76 13.46 -7.37
C TYR A 68 6.11 13.66 -8.75
N LEU A 69 4.91 13.09 -8.97
CA LEU A 69 4.12 13.26 -10.18
C LEU A 69 3.21 14.49 -10.15
N ASN A 70 3.24 15.29 -9.07
CA ASN A 70 2.33 16.42 -8.80
C ASN A 70 0.85 16.00 -8.72
N ILE A 71 0.58 14.87 -8.08
CA ILE A 71 -0.77 14.33 -7.80
C ILE A 71 -1.02 14.29 -6.30
#